data_AF-A0AAV4U3H2-F1
#
_entry.id   AF-A0AAV4U3H2-F1
#
_cell.length_a   1.000
_cell.length_b   1.000
_cell.length_c   1.000
_cell.angle_alpha   90.00
_cell.angle_beta   90.00
_cell.angle_gamma   90.00
#
_symmetry.space_group_name_H-M   'P 1'
#
loop_
_entity.id
_entity.type
_entity.pdbx_description
1 polymer ?
#
loop_
_entity_poly.entity_id
_entity_poly.type
_entity_poly.pdbx_seq_one_letter_code
_entity_poly.pdbx_strand_id
1 'polypeptide(L)'
;MGSDPSPDVRWLRNAELLDDSYYITPQGFSRNELLLSSLKRTDLMSSLTCQVSNSNPSAPVTSTVVIDTNHEYYPVNYYSN
;
A
#
# COMPACT_ATOMS: atom_id res chain seq x y z
N MET A 1 -3.47 -33.60 7.80
CA MET A 1 -3.84 -32.77 6.64
C MET A 1 -4.11 -31.37 7.16
N GLY A 2 -3.05 -30.55 7.26
CA GLY A 2 -3.15 -29.19 7.79
C GLY A 2 -3.09 -28.22 6.63
N SER A 3 -4.20 -27.55 6.34
CA SER A 3 -4.18 -26.34 5.54
C SER A 3 -3.59 -25.24 6.41
N ASP A 4 -2.36 -24.83 6.15
CA ASP A 4 -1.87 -23.54 6.64
C ASP A 4 -2.70 -22.48 5.89
N PRO A 5 -3.53 -21.68 6.58
CA PRO A 5 -4.35 -20.68 5.90
C PRO A 5 -3.41 -19.73 5.16
N SER A 6 -3.71 -19.49 3.88
CA SER A 6 -2.98 -18.50 3.10
C SER A 6 -2.96 -17.18 3.88
N PRO A 7 -1.80 -16.53 4.05
CA PRO A 7 -1.70 -15.38 4.94
C PRO A 7 -2.49 -14.20 4.38
N ASP A 8 -3.16 -13.46 5.26
CA ASP A 8 -3.87 -12.24 4.87
C ASP A 8 -2.86 -11.13 4.56
N VAL A 9 -3.09 -10.38 3.48
CA VAL A 9 -2.21 -9.26 3.07
C VAL A 9 -3.03 -7.98 3.00
N ARG A 10 -2.62 -6.97 3.76
CA ARG A 10 -3.28 -5.65 3.81
C ARG A 10 -2.29 -4.51 3.68
N TRP A 11 -2.75 -3.40 3.13
CA TRP A 11 -2.05 -2.12 3.12
C TRP A 11 -2.57 -1.22 4.22
N LEU A 12 -1.63 -0.60 4.92
CA LEU A 12 -1.88 0.43 5.90
C LEU A 12 -1.23 1.74 5.42
N ARG A 13 -1.88 2.87 5.66
CA ARG A 13 -1.29 4.20 5.53
C ARG A 13 -1.25 4.84 6.90
N ASN A 14 -0.06 5.20 7.39
CA ASN A 14 0.11 5.79 8.72
C ASN A 14 -0.60 4.98 9.83
N ALA A 15 -0.53 3.64 9.74
CA ALA A 15 -1.20 2.66 10.60
C ALA A 15 -2.74 2.53 10.46
N GLU A 16 -3.37 3.25 9.54
CA GLU A 16 -4.80 3.08 9.21
C GLU A 16 -4.98 2.13 8.03
N LEU A 17 -6.02 1.29 8.06
CA LEU A 17 -6.32 0.36 6.99
C LEU A 17 -6.68 1.11 5.70
N LEU A 18 -5.95 0.82 4.63
CA LEU A 18 -6.18 1.39 3.31
C LEU A 18 -6.83 0.37 2.37
N ASP A 19 -6.38 -0.88 2.41
CA ASP A 19 -6.90 -1.97 1.59
C ASP A 19 -6.60 -3.33 2.24
N ASP A 20 -7.59 -4.20 2.34
CA ASP A 20 -7.49 -5.60 2.77
C ASP A 20 -7.91 -6.59 1.68
N SER A 21 -8.18 -6.12 0.46
CA SER A 21 -8.56 -6.97 -0.67
C SER A 21 -7.34 -7.65 -1.28
N TYR A 22 -7.12 -8.91 -0.89
CA TYR A 22 -6.03 -9.73 -1.43
C TYR A 22 -6.58 -10.92 -2.22
N TYR A 23 -5.72 -11.49 -3.07
CA TYR A 23 -6.00 -12.71 -3.81
C TYR A 23 -4.84 -13.69 -3.73
N ILE A 24 -5.12 -14.96 -4.00
CA ILE A 24 -4.09 -15.99 -4.14
C ILE A 24 -3.65 -16.06 -5.60
N THR A 25 -2.36 -15.85 -5.84
CA THR A 25 -1.78 -15.94 -7.18
C THR A 25 -1.85 -17.38 -7.71
N PRO A 26 -1.73 -17.61 -9.03
CA PRO A 26 -1.64 -18.96 -9.59
C PRO A 26 -0.46 -19.78 -9.05
N GLN A 27 0.57 -19.12 -8.48
CA GLN A 27 1.73 -19.74 -7.86
C GLN A 27 1.50 -20.07 -6.37
N GLY A 28 0.34 -19.72 -5.81
CA GLY A 28 -0.03 -20.04 -4.42
C GLY A 28 0.36 -18.99 -3.38
N PHE A 29 0.74 -17.78 -3.79
CA PHE A 29 1.11 -16.70 -2.86
C PHE A 29 -0.06 -15.73 -2.65
N SER A 30 -0.25 -15.23 -1.43
CA SER A 30 -1.15 -14.10 -1.20
C SER A 30 -0.57 -12.80 -1.74
N ARG A 31 -1.39 -12.01 -2.44
CA ARG A 31 -0.99 -10.74 -3.05
C ARG A 31 -2.07 -9.70 -2.88
N ASN A 32 -1.66 -8.49 -2.48
CA ASN A 32 -2.49 -7.30 -2.45
C ASN A 32 -1.81 -6.21 -3.28
N GLU A 33 -2.53 -5.65 -4.26
CA GLU A 33 -2.04 -4.63 -5.18
C GLU A 33 -2.74 -3.28 -4.92
N LEU A 34 -2.04 -2.38 -4.26
CA LEU A 34 -2.57 -1.06 -3.96
C LEU A 34 -2.42 -0.10 -5.15
N LEU A 35 -3.56 0.34 -5.70
CA LEU A 35 -3.61 1.39 -6.73
C LEU A 35 -3.96 2.75 -6.10
N LEU A 36 -3.01 3.69 -6.13
CA LEU A 36 -3.24 5.08 -5.74
C LEU A 36 -3.56 5.92 -6.98
N SER A 37 -4.85 6.17 -7.24
CA SER A 37 -5.32 6.83 -8.47
C SER A 37 -4.88 8.29 -8.64
N SER A 38 -4.67 9.00 -7.53
CA SER A 38 -4.20 10.39 -7.53
C SER A 38 -3.41 10.66 -6.27
N LEU A 39 -2.13 11.01 -6.44
CA LEU A 39 -1.28 11.48 -5.35
C LEU A 39 -1.50 12.98 -5.15
N LYS A 40 -1.78 13.37 -3.90
CA LYS A 40 -1.91 14.75 -3.46
C LYS A 40 -0.64 15.18 -2.74
N ARG A 41 -0.45 16.49 -2.61
CA ARG A 41 0.67 17.06 -1.82
C ARG A 41 0.66 16.61 -0.36
N THR A 42 -0.51 16.29 0.19
CA THR A 42 -0.67 15.73 1.54
C THR A 42 -0.17 14.30 1.67
N ASP A 43 0.03 13.59 0.55
CA ASP A 43 0.56 12.22 0.56
C ASP A 43 2.10 12.19 0.61
N LEU A 44 2.76 13.35 0.43
CA LEU A 44 4.22 13.47 0.54
C LEU A 44 4.68 12.97 1.92
N MET A 45 5.71 12.12 1.93
CA MET A 45 6.26 11.44 3.11
C MET A 45 5.29 10.51 3.84
N SER A 46 4.12 10.18 3.25
CA SER A 46 3.23 9.17 3.82
C SER A 46 3.87 7.79 3.73
N SER A 47 3.85 7.05 4.83
CA SER A 47 4.31 5.65 4.88
C SER A 47 3.16 4.72 4.50
N LEU A 48 3.38 3.88 3.49
CA LEU A 48 2.51 2.77 3.13
C LEU A 48 3.16 1.48 3.61
N THR A 49 2.49 0.78 4.51
CA THR A 49 2.98 -0.47 5.08
C THR A 49 2.14 -1.62 4.56
N CYS A 50 2.76 -2.54 3.83
CA CYS A 50 2.19 -3.86 3.57
C CYS A 50 2.38 -4.71 4.83
N GLN A 51 1.30 -5.28 5.33
CA GLN A 51 1.28 -6.13 6.50
C GLN A 51 0.71 -7.50 6.15
N VAL A 52 1.43 -8.55 6.56
CA VAL A 52 1.09 -9.94 6.33
C VAL A 52 0.84 -10.64 7.66
N SER A 53 -0.33 -11.25 7.84
CA SER A 53 -0.66 -12.04 9.02
C SER A 53 -1.05 -13.45 8.63
N ASN A 54 -0.37 -14.44 9.20
CA ASN A 54 -0.87 -15.81 9.25
C ASN A 54 -1.86 -15.94 10.42
N SER A 55 -2.78 -16.90 10.38
CA SER A 55 -3.76 -17.11 11.47
C SER A 55 -3.14 -17.62 12.78
N ASN A 56 -1.80 -17.64 12.90
CA ASN A 56 -1.05 -17.98 14.10
C ASN A 56 -0.81 -16.73 14.95
N PRO A 57 -0.58 -16.87 16.27
CA PRO A 57 -0.37 -15.73 17.19
C PRO A 57 0.98 -15.00 17.00
N SER A 58 1.72 -15.27 15.92
CA SER A 58 2.97 -14.57 15.61
C SER A 58 2.70 -13.11 15.25
N ALA A 59 3.67 -12.24 15.56
CA ALA A 59 3.64 -10.86 15.09
C ALA A 59 3.59 -10.82 13.55
N PRO A 60 2.81 -9.89 12.96
CA PRO A 60 2.70 -9.80 11.51
C PRO A 60 4.02 -9.34 10.90
N VAL A 61 4.30 -9.83 9.69
CA VAL A 61 5.46 -9.40 8.89
C VAL A 61 5.08 -8.12 8.16
N THR A 62 5.95 -7.12 8.17
CA THR A 62 5.69 -5.84 7.52
C THR A 62 6.80 -5.42 6.56
N SER A 63 6.42 -4.70 5.51
CA SER A 63 7.33 -3.97 4.63
C SER A 63 6.75 -2.60 4.35
N THR A 64 7.59 -1.56 4.36
CA THR A 64 7.13 -0.17 4.26
C THR A 64 7.79 0.53 3.09
N VAL A 65 6.99 1.27 2.32
CA VAL A 65 7.42 2.19 1.28
C VAL A 65 6.98 3.60 1.65
N VAL A 66 7.79 4.60 1.31
CA VAL A 66 7.49 6.02 1.59
C VAL A 66 7.23 6.72 0.27
N ILE A 67 6.14 7.48 0.20
CA ILE A 67 5.82 8.30 -0.97
C ILE A 67 6.70 9.55 -0.97
N ASP A 68 7.52 9.70 -2.01
CA ASP A 68 8.24 10.94 -2.32
C ASP A 68 7.74 11.50 -3.66
N THR A 69 7.13 12.69 -3.63
CA THR A 69 6.56 13.33 -4.82
C THR A 69 7.32 14.61 -5.13
N ASN A 70 7.91 14.68 -6.32
CA ASN A 70 8.45 15.93 -6.86
C ASN A 70 7.29 16.76 -7.43
N HIS A 71 7.13 18.01 -6.95
CA HIS A 71 6.14 18.92 -7.51
C HIS A 71 6.86 20.04 -8.26
N GLU A 72 6.85 19.99 -9.60
CA GLU A 72 7.26 21.13 -10.42
C GLU A 72 6.18 22.22 -10.30
N TYR A 73 6.57 23.41 -9.88
CA TYR A 73 5.66 24.55 -9.79
C TYR A 73 5.52 25.20 -11.17
N TYR A 74 4.33 25.13 -11.78
CA TYR A 74 4.00 25.92 -12.96
C TYR A 74 3.32 27.23 -12.52
N PRO A 75 4.01 28.40 -12.59
CA PRO A 75 3.37 29.69 -12.32
C PRO A 75 2.27 29.98 -13.34
N VAL A 76 1.16 30.53 -12.87
CA VAL A 76 -0.13 30.78 -13.58
C VAL A 76 -0.05 31.82 -14.72
N ASN A 77 1.14 32.28 -15.12
CA ASN A 77 1.32 33.43 -16.02
C ASN A 77 1.43 33.07 -17.51
N TYR A 78 1.20 31.81 -17.89
CA TYR A 78 1.41 31.35 -19.28
C TYR A 78 0.16 31.40 -20.19
N TYR A 79 -0.98 31.91 -19.70
CA TYR A 79 -2.24 31.91 -20.46
C TYR A 79 -2.78 33.30 -20.84
N SER A 80 -1.96 34.35 -20.77
CA SER A 80 -2.33 35.67 -21.30
C SER A 80 -1.50 36.01 -22.53
N ASN A 81 -1.99 35.57 -23.69
CA ASN A 81 -1.72 36.16 -25.01
C ASN A 81 -2.99 36.05 -25.86
#